data_AF-A0A522G836-F1
#
_entry.id   AF-A0A522G836-F1
#
_cell.length_a   1.000
_cell.length_b   1.000
_cell.length_c   1.000
_cell.angle_alpha   90.00
_cell.angle_beta   90.00
_cell.angle_gamma   90.00
#
_symmetry.space_group_name_H-M   'P 1'
#
loop_
_entity.id
_entity.type
_entity.pdbx_description
1 polymer ?
#
loop_
_entity_poly.entity_id
_entity_poly.type
_entity_poly.pdbx_seq_one_letter_code
_entity_poly.pdbx_strand_id
1 'polypeptide(L)'
;MGKGTLTIYSASAGSGKTYKLTGIYLTNLFKSRYNYRKILAVTFTHKATAEMKSRILDSLHKISVGEDSEYLQDLIKDINKPEEWIRIEAKEILNAILHDFSRFNVSTIDSFFQKILRSFAREAGLHSGFSIELDHSTILSSAVDEMIA
;
A
#
# COMPACT_ATOMS: atom_id res chain seq x y z
N MET A 1 -11.88 -16.31 16.68
CA MET A 1 -11.39 -15.20 15.82
C MET A 1 -11.40 -13.93 16.67
N GLY A 2 -10.26 -13.27 16.86
CA GLY A 2 -10.19 -12.06 17.70
C GLY A 2 -11.01 -10.92 17.09
N LYS A 3 -11.64 -10.11 17.96
CA LYS A 3 -12.38 -8.91 17.54
C LYS A 3 -11.39 -7.92 16.91
N GLY A 4 -11.52 -7.64 15.62
CA GLY A 4 -10.70 -6.64 14.94
C GLY A 4 -11.04 -5.24 15.43
N THR A 5 -10.03 -4.41 15.68
CA THR A 5 -10.23 -2.99 16.03
C THR A 5 -10.36 -2.17 14.75
N LEU A 6 -11.50 -1.50 14.57
CA LEU A 6 -11.68 -0.51 13.51
C LEU A 6 -11.28 0.87 14.03
N THR A 7 -10.23 1.44 13.43
CA THR A 7 -9.78 2.81 13.73
C THR A 7 -10.09 3.70 12.53
N ILE A 8 -10.90 4.74 12.75
CA ILE A 8 -11.29 5.69 11.70
C ILE A 8 -10.55 7.00 11.95
N TYR A 9 -9.82 7.47 10.93
CA TYR A 9 -9.16 8.77 10.93
C TYR A 9 -9.93 9.73 10.02
N SER A 10 -10.56 10.74 10.62
CA SER A 10 -11.17 11.86 9.91
C SER A 10 -10.13 12.96 9.72
N ALA A 11 -10.09 13.54 8.53
CA ALA A 11 -9.15 14.60 8.21
C ALA A 11 -9.63 15.41 7.00
N SER A 12 -9.46 16.73 7.03
CA SER A 12 -9.82 17.66 5.95
C SER A 12 -8.75 17.70 4.84
N ALA A 13 -9.06 18.34 3.70
CA ALA A 13 -8.04 18.54 2.65
C ALA A 13 -6.81 19.26 3.22
N GLY A 14 -5.61 18.80 2.88
CA GLY A 14 -4.35 19.40 3.37
C GLY A 14 -3.94 19.05 4.80
N SER A 15 -4.74 18.30 5.57
CA SER A 15 -4.46 18.05 7.00
C SER A 15 -3.49 16.89 7.29
N GLY A 16 -2.63 16.51 6.34
CA GLY A 16 -1.61 15.47 6.57
C GLY A 16 -2.12 14.03 6.63
N LYS A 17 -3.24 13.68 5.98
CA LYS A 17 -3.76 12.29 5.93
C LYS A 17 -2.71 11.26 5.52
N THR A 18 -2.06 11.53 4.39
CA THR A 18 -1.03 10.63 3.85
C THR A 18 0.15 10.49 4.79
N TYR A 19 0.57 11.59 5.43
CA TYR A 19 1.62 11.58 6.46
C TYR A 19 1.24 10.67 7.63
N LYS A 20 0.03 10.86 8.19
CA LYS A 20 -0.44 10.03 9.32
C LYS A 20 -0.54 8.55 8.98
N LEU A 21 -1.12 8.22 7.82
CA LEU A 21 -1.22 6.83 7.35
C LEU A 21 0.15 6.21 7.08
N THR A 22 1.11 6.99 6.57
CA THR A 22 2.50 6.54 6.38
C THR A 22 3.17 6.22 7.71
N GLY A 23 3.02 7.08 8.72
CA GLY A 23 3.55 6.82 10.06
C GLY A 23 2.95 5.56 10.71
N ILE A 24 1.64 5.34 10.55
CA ILE A 24 0.98 4.11 11.00
C ILE A 24 1.53 2.88 10.27
N TYR A 25 1.73 2.98 8.95
CA TYR A 25 2.31 1.91 8.15
C TYR A 25 3.72 1.57 8.64
N LEU A 26 4.59 2.57 8.77
CA LEU A 26 5.97 2.42 9.25
C LEU A 26 5.98 1.78 10.63
N THR A 27 5.21 2.29 11.59
CA THR A 27 5.14 1.72 12.95
C THR A 27 4.77 0.23 12.94
N ASN A 28 3.83 -0.18 12.08
CA ASN A 28 3.49 -1.60 11.92
C ASN A 28 4.59 -2.40 11.22
N LEU A 29 5.36 -1.80 10.32
CA LEU A 29 6.47 -2.42 9.62
C LEU A 29 7.53 -2.92 10.61
N PHE A 30 7.88 -2.12 11.62
CA PHE A 30 8.89 -2.44 12.62
C PHE A 30 8.49 -3.55 13.62
N LYS A 31 7.26 -4.06 13.57
CA LYS A 31 6.86 -5.24 14.37
C LYS A 31 7.60 -6.52 13.93
N SER A 32 8.06 -6.59 12.68
CA SER A 32 8.87 -7.69 12.15
C SER A 32 9.43 -7.31 10.77
N ARG A 33 10.68 -7.69 10.48
CA ARG A 33 11.31 -7.48 9.16
C ARG A 33 10.48 -7.90 7.93
N TYR A 34 9.56 -8.86 8.07
CA TYR A 34 8.71 -9.35 6.96
C TYR A 34 7.27 -8.84 7.02
N ASN A 35 6.96 -7.89 7.91
CA ASN A 35 5.58 -7.46 8.12
C ASN A 35 4.99 -6.72 6.91
N TYR A 36 5.83 -6.18 6.01
CA TYR A 36 5.39 -5.60 4.74
C TYR A 36 4.56 -6.57 3.88
N ARG A 37 4.78 -7.89 4.04
CA ARG A 37 4.00 -8.94 3.35
C ARG A 37 2.59 -9.13 3.92
N LYS A 38 2.35 -8.64 5.13
CA LYS A 38 1.10 -8.80 5.90
C LYS A 38 0.26 -7.52 5.95
N ILE A 39 0.77 -6.41 5.44
CA ILE A 39 0.06 -5.13 5.40
C ILE A 39 -0.43 -4.91 3.97
N LEU A 40 -1.71 -4.55 3.85
CA LEU A 40 -2.33 -4.12 2.60
C LEU A 40 -2.71 -2.64 2.76
N ALA A 41 -2.10 -1.77 1.94
CA ALA A 41 -2.48 -0.37 1.85
C ALA A 41 -3.13 -0.12 0.48
N VAL A 42 -4.39 0.32 0.50
CA VAL A 42 -5.17 0.61 -0.71
C VAL A 42 -5.48 2.10 -0.81
N THR A 43 -5.40 2.64 -2.04
CA THR A 43 -5.67 4.06 -2.32
C THR A 43 -6.57 4.21 -3.55
N PHE A 44 -7.15 5.38 -3.77
CA PHE A 44 -8.01 5.64 -4.93
C PHE A 44 -7.24 5.88 -6.23
N THR A 45 -6.02 6.41 -6.17
CA THR A 45 -5.29 6.84 -7.38
C THR A 45 -3.88 6.26 -7.44
N HIS A 46 -3.38 6.04 -8.65
CA HIS A 46 -1.99 5.62 -8.88
C HIS A 46 -1.00 6.63 -8.31
N LYS A 47 -1.31 7.93 -8.38
CA LYS A 47 -0.49 8.99 -7.78
C LYS A 47 -0.37 8.84 -6.27
N ALA A 48 -1.46 8.60 -5.56
CA ALA A 48 -1.44 8.39 -4.11
C ALA A 48 -0.69 7.11 -3.73
N THR A 49 -0.85 6.04 -4.52
CA THR A 49 -0.07 4.80 -4.35
C THR A 49 1.44 5.09 -4.47
N ALA A 50 1.86 5.77 -5.54
CA ALA A 50 3.26 6.09 -5.79
C ALA A 50 3.85 6.99 -4.70
N GLU A 51 3.11 8.03 -4.29
CA GLU A 51 3.51 8.92 -3.20
C GLU A 51 3.71 8.15 -1.89
N MET A 52 2.75 7.30 -1.51
CA MET A 52 2.86 6.50 -0.29
C MET A 52 4.05 5.54 -0.34
N LYS A 53 4.29 4.87 -1.48
CA LYS A 53 5.47 4.01 -1.65
C LYS A 53 6.77 4.78 -1.48
N SER A 54 6.91 5.93 -2.16
CA SER A 54 8.10 6.77 -2.06
C SER A 54 8.35 7.16 -0.61
N ARG A 55 7.36 7.74 0.08
CA ARG A 55 7.51 8.16 1.48
C ARG A 55 7.98 7.04 2.41
N ILE A 56 7.42 5.84 2.26
CA ILE A 56 7.81 4.68 3.08
C ILE A 56 9.28 4.31 2.81
N LEU A 57 9.65 4.16 1.54
CA LEU A 57 11.00 3.73 1.15
C LEU A 57 12.05 4.81 1.48
N ASP A 58 11.73 6.07 1.21
CA ASP A 58 12.58 7.22 1.49
C ASP A 58 12.80 7.38 3.00
N SER A 59 11.76 7.17 3.81
CA SER A 59 11.89 7.19 5.28
C SER A 59 12.81 6.07 5.77
N LEU A 60 12.59 4.84 5.31
CA LEU A 60 13.46 3.71 5.66
C LEU A 60 14.91 3.94 5.24
N HIS A 61 15.12 4.46 4.02
CA HIS A 61 16.44 4.78 3.50
C HIS A 61 17.14 5.82 4.38
N LYS A 62 16.51 6.99 4.61
CA LYS A 62 17.06 8.05 5.46
C LYS A 62 17.45 7.53 6.84
N ILE A 63 16.53 6.81 7.49
CA ILE A 63 16.78 6.21 8.81
C ILE A 63 17.98 5.25 8.76
N SER A 64 18.07 4.41 7.72
CA SER A 64 19.14 3.41 7.56
C SER A 64 20.54 3.99 7.33
N VAL A 65 20.64 5.20 6.76
CA VAL A 65 21.93 5.86 6.47
C VAL A 65 22.36 6.88 7.52
N GLY A 66 21.63 6.97 8.64
CA GLY A 66 21.95 7.93 9.70
C GLY A 66 21.32 9.32 9.51
N GLU A 67 20.54 9.53 8.45
CA GLU A 67 19.82 10.79 8.23
C GLU A 67 18.56 10.87 9.12
N ASP A 68 18.05 12.09 9.28
CA ASP A 68 16.79 12.32 9.99
C ASP A 68 15.59 12.17 9.05
N SER A 69 14.58 11.46 9.51
CA SER A 69 13.32 11.26 8.80
C SER A 69 12.21 11.92 9.58
N GLU A 70 11.23 12.50 8.87
CA GLU A 70 10.03 13.09 9.47
C GLU A 70 9.22 12.11 10.35
N TYR A 71 9.53 10.80 10.33
CA TYR A 71 8.91 9.76 11.16
C TYR A 71 9.83 9.21 12.25
N LEU A 72 11.13 9.55 12.28
CA LEU A 72 12.09 8.89 13.18
C LEU A 72 11.74 9.06 14.66
N GLN A 73 11.45 10.30 15.08
CA GLN A 73 11.11 10.59 16.47
C GLN A 73 9.82 9.89 16.91
N ASP A 74 8.80 9.87 16.04
CA ASP A 74 7.55 9.15 16.30
C ASP A 74 7.79 7.64 16.40
N LEU A 75 8.65 7.07 15.54
CA LEU A 75 9.01 5.65 15.59
C LEU A 75 9.76 5.29 16.88
N ILE A 76 10.71 6.12 17.32
CA ILE A 76 11.41 5.94 18.60
C ILE A 76 10.41 5.87 19.75
N LYS A 77 9.47 6.81 19.77
CA LYS A 77 8.43 6.89 20.81
C LYS A 77 7.47 5.71 20.76
N ASP A 78 6.94 5.37 19.59
CA ASP A 78 5.87 4.37 19.44
C ASP A 78 6.38 2.93 19.55
N ILE A 79 7.60 2.66 19.08
CA ILE A 79 8.24 1.33 19.14
C ILE A 79 8.91 1.10 20.50
N ASN A 80 9.28 2.18 21.20
CA ASN A 80 9.96 2.16 22.50
C ASN A 80 11.26 1.33 22.45
N LYS A 81 12.10 1.64 21.45
CA LYS A 81 13.43 1.03 21.24
C LYS A 81 14.47 2.13 21.05
N PRO A 82 15.75 1.85 21.35
CA PRO A 82 16.83 2.80 21.08
C PRO A 82 16.89 3.15 19.59
N GLU A 83 17.26 4.39 19.28
CA GLU A 83 17.42 4.87 17.90
C GLU A 83 18.33 3.96 17.07
N GLU A 84 19.46 3.52 17.64
CA GLU A 84 20.40 2.60 17.00
C GLU A 84 19.72 1.32 16.50
N TRP A 85 18.83 0.75 17.31
CA TRP A 85 18.08 -0.44 16.93
C TRP A 85 17.14 -0.15 15.76
N ILE A 86 16.46 1.00 15.78
CA ILE A 86 15.55 1.42 14.70
C ILE A 86 16.31 1.62 13.40
N ARG A 87 17.51 2.22 13.45
CA ARG A 87 18.34 2.43 12.25
C ARG A 87 18.79 1.12 11.62
N ILE A 88 19.25 0.18 12.43
CA ILE A 88 19.61 -1.17 11.98
C ILE A 88 18.40 -1.88 11.39
N GLU A 89 17.26 -1.90 12.10
CA GLU A 89 16.07 -2.61 11.63
C GLU A 89 15.47 -1.95 10.38
N ALA A 90 15.55 -0.62 10.22
CA ALA A 90 15.11 0.07 9.00
C ALA A 90 15.90 -0.40 7.77
N LYS A 91 17.22 -0.59 7.92
CA LYS A 91 18.09 -1.14 6.86
C LYS A 91 17.68 -2.55 6.47
N GLU A 92 17.43 -3.41 7.45
CA GLU A 92 17.02 -4.79 7.23
C GLU A 92 15.63 -4.88 6.56
N ILE A 93 14.68 -4.06 7.02
CA ILE A 93 13.35 -3.95 6.42
C ILE A 93 13.44 -3.46 4.97
N LEU A 94 14.20 -2.39 4.71
CA LEU A 94 14.39 -1.83 3.37
C LEU A 94 14.96 -2.89 2.43
N ASN A 95 16.03 -3.58 2.85
CA ASN A 95 16.64 -4.65 2.07
C ASN A 95 15.64 -5.78 1.79
N ALA A 96 14.84 -6.20 2.77
CA ALA A 96 13.84 -7.24 2.59
C ALA A 96 12.74 -6.81 1.60
N ILE A 97 12.30 -5.56 1.65
CA ILE A 97 11.33 -5.01 0.70
C ILE A 97 11.91 -4.97 -0.71
N LEU A 98 13.15 -4.50 -0.89
CA LEU A 98 13.77 -4.39 -2.22
C LEU A 98 14.00 -5.76 -2.87
N HIS A 99 14.37 -6.79 -2.08
CA HIS A 99 14.52 -8.16 -2.59
C HIS A 99 13.19 -8.82 -2.96
N ASP A 100 12.08 -8.37 -2.41
CA ASP A 100 10.75 -8.96 -2.61
C ASP A 100 9.69 -7.88 -2.82
N PHE A 101 10.00 -6.96 -3.74
CA PHE A 101 9.21 -5.75 -3.96
C PHE A 101 7.79 -6.06 -4.42
N SER A 102 7.60 -7.19 -5.13
CA SER A 102 6.29 -7.66 -5.58
C SER A 102 5.30 -7.92 -4.43
N ARG A 103 5.79 -8.18 -3.22
CA ARG A 103 4.96 -8.42 -2.02
C ARG A 103 4.75 -7.19 -1.16
N PHE A 104 5.33 -6.05 -1.52
CA PHE A 104 5.03 -4.75 -0.91
C PHE A 104 3.70 -4.21 -1.43
N ASN A 105 2.60 -4.59 -0.77
CA ASN A 105 1.22 -4.36 -1.24
C ASN A 105 0.71 -2.96 -0.88
N VAL A 106 1.25 -1.94 -1.56
CA VAL A 106 0.61 -0.61 -1.68
C VAL A 106 0.06 -0.50 -3.10
N SER A 107 -1.25 -0.41 -3.25
CA SER A 107 -1.91 -0.45 -4.57
C SER A 107 -3.15 0.44 -4.63
N THR A 108 -3.69 0.62 -5.85
CA THR A 108 -5.04 1.17 -5.98
C THR A 108 -6.08 0.14 -5.57
N ILE A 109 -7.29 0.61 -5.27
CA ILE A 109 -8.48 -0.22 -5.05
C ILE A 109 -8.69 -1.14 -6.26
N ASP A 110 -8.65 -0.61 -7.48
CA ASP A 110 -8.85 -1.39 -8.71
C ASP A 110 -7.79 -2.48 -8.85
N SER A 111 -6.50 -2.13 -8.73
CA SER A 111 -5.40 -3.09 -8.85
C SER A 111 -5.54 -4.25 -7.84
N PHE A 112 -6.01 -3.93 -6.63
CA PHE A 112 -6.26 -4.93 -5.60
C PHE A 112 -7.46 -5.83 -5.94
N PHE A 113 -8.59 -5.25 -6.36
CA PHE A 113 -9.75 -6.02 -6.81
C PHE A 113 -9.43 -6.91 -8.00
N GLN A 114 -8.69 -6.40 -8.99
CA GLN A 114 -8.25 -7.21 -10.13
C GLN A 114 -7.38 -8.39 -9.70
N LYS A 115 -6.50 -8.21 -8.71
CA LYS A 115 -5.68 -9.29 -8.14
C LYS A 115 -6.55 -10.36 -7.48
N ILE A 116 -7.60 -9.97 -6.74
CA ILE A 116 -8.58 -10.90 -6.16
C ILE A 116 -9.32 -11.65 -7.26
N LEU A 117 -9.91 -10.94 -8.23
CA LEU A 117 -10.68 -11.55 -9.30
C LEU A 117 -9.85 -12.56 -10.08
N ARG A 118 -8.59 -12.25 -10.38
CA ARG A 118 -7.68 -13.20 -11.03
C ARG A 118 -7.42 -14.44 -10.19
N SER A 119 -7.34 -14.33 -8.87
CA SER A 119 -7.17 -15.50 -8.00
C SER A 119 -8.40 -16.41 -7.90
N PHE A 120 -9.58 -15.89 -8.23
CA PHE A 120 -10.85 -16.63 -8.22
C PHE A 120 -11.45 -16.82 -9.62
N ALA A 121 -10.68 -16.53 -10.68
CA ALA A 121 -11.21 -16.49 -12.04
C ALA A 121 -11.79 -17.84 -12.46
N ARG A 122 -11.10 -18.94 -12.12
CA ARG A 122 -11.56 -20.31 -12.40
C ARG A 122 -12.86 -20.62 -11.66
N GLU A 123 -12.95 -20.25 -10.39
CA GLU A 123 -14.11 -20.47 -9.53
C GLU A 123 -15.32 -19.62 -9.96
N ALA A 124 -15.06 -18.44 -10.52
CA ALA A 124 -16.07 -17.55 -11.08
C ALA A 124 -16.52 -17.95 -12.50
N GLY A 125 -15.99 -19.05 -13.07
CA GLY A 125 -16.28 -19.47 -14.45
C GLY A 125 -15.69 -18.55 -15.52
N LEU A 126 -14.75 -17.68 -15.16
CA LEU A 126 -14.06 -16.78 -16.08
C LEU A 126 -12.91 -17.51 -16.76
N HIS A 127 -12.76 -17.30 -18.06
CA HIS A 127 -11.61 -17.80 -18.81
C HIS A 127 -10.31 -17.15 -18.30
N SER A 128 -9.20 -17.89 -18.31
CA SER A 128 -7.92 -17.42 -17.76
C SER A 128 -7.34 -16.18 -18.45
N GLY A 129 -7.85 -15.84 -19.64
CA GLY A 129 -7.46 -14.66 -20.42
C GLY A 129 -8.46 -13.50 -20.37
N PHE A 130 -9.29 -13.38 -19.32
CA PHE A 130 -10.27 -12.31 -19.26
C PHE A 130 -9.59 -10.93 -19.15
N SER A 131 -10.01 -10.03 -20.03
CA SER A 131 -9.66 -8.62 -19.99
C SER A 131 -10.61 -7.91 -19.03
N ILE A 132 -10.07 -7.05 -18.17
CA ILE A 132 -10.90 -6.21 -17.31
C ILE A 132 -10.99 -4.85 -17.99
N GLU A 133 -12.16 -4.54 -18.54
CA GLU A 133 -12.44 -3.24 -19.14
C GLU A 133 -13.03 -2.33 -18.06
N LEU A 134 -12.32 -1.23 -17.77
CA LEU A 134 -12.74 -0.24 -16.78
C LEU A 134 -13.51 0.93 -17.41
N ASP A 135 -13.35 1.13 -18.73
CA ASP A 135 -14.03 2.19 -19.46
C ASP A 135 -15.32 1.68 -20.11
N HIS A 136 -16.42 1.84 -19.39
CA HIS A 136 -17.75 1.45 -19.86
C HIS A 136 -18.27 2.34 -21.00
N SER A 137 -17.71 3.53 -21.22
CA SER A 137 -18.21 4.48 -22.22
C SER A 137 -18.00 3.96 -23.63
N THR A 138 -16.85 3.33 -23.89
CA THR A 138 -16.52 2.72 -25.18
C THR A 138 -17.46 1.55 -25.49
N ILE A 139 -17.70 0.67 -24.51
CA ILE A 139 -18.63 -0.47 -24.67
C ILE A 139 -20.05 0.03 -24.93
N LEU A 140 -20.51 1.03 -24.16
CA LEU A 140 -21.85 1.58 -24.30
C LEU A 140 -22.04 2.24 -25.68
N SER A 141 -21.05 2.98 -26.16
CA SER A 141 -21.07 3.55 -27.51
C SER A 141 -21.21 2.46 -28.58
N SER A 142 -20.38 1.42 -28.52
CA SER A 142 -20.45 0.32 -29.49
C SER A 142 -21.79 -0.42 -29.44
N ALA A 143 -22.35 -0.65 -28.25
CA ALA A 143 -23.65 -1.32 -28.11
C ALA A 143 -24.81 -0.46 -28.66
N VAL A 144 -24.74 0.87 -28.51
CA VAL A 144 -25.72 1.78 -29.09
C VAL A 144 -25.60 1.81 -30.61
N ASP A 145 -24.37 1.89 -31.14
CA ASP A 145 -24.13 1.88 -32.59
C ASP A 145 -24.65 0.58 -33.25
N GLU A 146 -24.48 -0.56 -32.58
CA GLU A 146 -24.96 -1.88 -33.04
C GLU A 146 -26.50 -2.02 -32.98
N MET A 147 -27.17 -1.26 -32.11
CA MET A 147 -28.64 -1.27 -32.01
C MET A 147 -29.33 -0.32 -33.02
N ILE A 148 -28.59 0.68 -33.53
CA ILE A 148 -29.07 1.66 -34.51
C ILE A 148 -28.83 1.18 -35.96
N ALA A 149 -27.87 0.27 -36.17
CA ALA A 149 -27.59 -0.38 -37.45
C ALA A 149 -28.63 -1.47 -37.82
#